data_AF-A0A8S2V088-F1
#
_entry.id   AF-A0A8S2V088-F1
#
_cell.length_a   1.000
_cell.length_b   1.000
_cell.length_c   1.000
_cell.angle_alpha   90.00
_cell.angle_beta   90.00
_cell.angle_gamma   90.00
#
_symmetry.space_group_name_H-M   'P 1'
#
loop_
_entity.id
_entity.type
_entity.pdbx_description
1 polymer ?
#
loop_
_entity_poly.entity_id
_entity_poly.type
_entity_poly.pdbx_seq_one_letter_code
_entity_poly.pdbx_strand_id
1 'polypeptide(L)'
;FYLHSELHRDSLLKLGQDLYDEYSESLTKQPLGINETFSIGDYCVCPSHSQDWYRGLIRHIDSNGTAAVFKIDYGDVQYTPTQFLQPLHKIFTVQPGLAFHCSLANLIKPVDGWPLDVIEEFCSRLSTTFLYAKFMNYNEVRDMLEVEITEKTSKISLNNDFQHHQIQRLILPTNDKLLYKYIPFEKLDCNQPNQIRLLYYINPSHFYVYLRDNINSYKALQKDLQQAMQNSRPIASPTKYQPVAAQDNHTIWHRAVIMDLNSDLMKIGVYYIDLGQRQYTPINSIRLLPEEFQFKPALAIPCRLYKVYPMNSNDQSKWQSNDRVHGEFNGRMVNNVTCKVIGNQDQVIYDVEIDIPSKLP
;
A
#
# COMPACT_ATOMS: atom_id res chain seq x y z
N PHE A 1 -6.68 1.69 8.92
CA PHE A 1 -6.04 1.37 10.21
C PHE A 1 -7.09 1.54 11.30
N TYR A 2 -6.83 1.07 12.51
CA TYR A 2 -7.79 1.16 13.60
C TYR A 2 -7.21 1.93 14.78
N LEU A 3 -8.04 2.76 15.42
CA LEU A 3 -7.65 3.54 16.59
C LEU A 3 -8.55 3.18 17.78
N HIS A 4 -7.97 3.23 18.97
CA HIS A 4 -8.73 3.29 20.22
C HIS A 4 -8.77 4.73 20.71
N SER A 5 -9.91 5.12 21.28
CA SER A 5 -10.00 6.36 22.03
C SER A 5 -9.48 6.14 23.44
N GLU A 6 -8.60 7.02 23.91
CA GLU A 6 -8.08 7.00 25.28
C GLU A 6 -9.20 7.07 26.33
N LEU A 7 -10.32 7.72 26.01
CA LEU A 7 -11.50 7.81 26.88
C LEU A 7 -12.15 6.44 27.16
N HIS A 8 -11.95 5.46 26.26
CA HIS A 8 -12.53 4.13 26.37
C HIS A 8 -11.50 3.08 26.84
N ARG A 9 -10.29 3.49 27.24
CA ARG A 9 -9.24 2.58 27.69
C ARG A 9 -9.70 1.69 28.84
N ASP A 10 -10.24 2.29 29.89
CA ASP A 10 -10.70 1.54 31.07
C ASP A 10 -11.89 0.63 30.75
N SER A 11 -12.78 1.09 29.86
CA SER A 11 -13.90 0.27 29.37
C SER A 11 -13.43 -0.95 28.56
N LEU A 12 -12.39 -0.80 27.73
CA LEU A 12 -11.80 -1.91 26.98
C LEU A 12 -11.14 -2.93 27.91
N LEU A 13 -10.40 -2.47 28.92
CA LEU A 13 -9.79 -3.33 29.94
C LEU A 13 -10.85 -4.09 30.75
N LYS A 14 -11.91 -3.38 31.17
CA LYS A 14 -13.02 -3.99 31.91
C LYS A 14 -13.77 -5.02 31.05
N LEU A 15 -14.03 -4.72 29.78
CA LEU A 15 -14.64 -5.66 28.85
C LEU A 15 -13.80 -6.93 28.69
N GLY A 16 -12.47 -6.81 28.56
CA GLY A 16 -11.57 -7.97 28.49
C GLY A 16 -11.68 -8.87 29.72
N GLN A 17 -11.71 -8.26 30.92
CA GLN A 17 -11.90 -9.00 32.18
C GLN A 17 -13.28 -9.67 32.24
N ASP A 18 -14.35 -8.96 31.88
CA ASP A 18 -15.71 -9.50 31.95
C ASP A 18 -15.90 -10.66 30.95
N LEU A 19 -15.28 -10.57 29.76
CA LEU A 19 -15.25 -11.69 28.80
C LEU A 19 -14.45 -12.88 29.35
N TYR A 20 -13.32 -12.63 30.01
CA TYR A 20 -12.54 -13.70 30.63
C TYR A 20 -13.34 -14.40 31.75
N ASP A 21 -13.97 -13.64 32.63
CA ASP A 21 -14.76 -14.18 33.74
C ASP A 21 -15.94 -15.04 33.25
N GLU A 22 -16.59 -14.62 32.15
CA GLU A 22 -17.70 -15.37 31.56
C GLU A 22 -17.24 -16.61 30.76
N TYR A 23 -16.16 -16.48 29.97
CA TYR A 23 -15.81 -17.50 28.97
C TYR A 23 -14.60 -18.38 29.32
N SER A 24 -13.80 -18.05 30.33
CA SER A 24 -12.57 -18.81 30.68
C SER A 24 -12.78 -20.31 30.91
N GLU A 25 -13.90 -20.71 31.51
CA GLU A 25 -14.23 -22.12 31.73
C GLU A 25 -14.72 -22.84 30.45
N SER A 26 -15.08 -22.08 29.40
CA SER A 26 -15.67 -22.59 28.15
C SER A 26 -14.69 -23.38 27.29
N LEU A 27 -13.38 -23.27 27.54
CA LEU A 27 -12.37 -24.13 26.87
C LEU A 27 -12.44 -25.60 27.34
N THR A 28 -13.10 -25.87 28.47
CA THR A 28 -13.24 -27.23 29.04
C THR A 28 -14.66 -27.78 28.96
N LYS A 29 -15.64 -26.93 28.61
CA LYS A 29 -17.06 -27.27 28.52
C LYS A 29 -17.48 -27.19 27.05
N GLN A 30 -18.37 -28.08 26.60
CA GLN A 30 -18.99 -27.94 25.27
C GLN A 30 -19.59 -26.51 25.16
N PRO A 31 -19.54 -25.88 23.97
CA PRO A 31 -19.98 -24.51 23.78
C PRO A 31 -21.35 -24.28 24.43
N LEU A 32 -21.49 -23.16 25.15
CA LEU A 32 -22.72 -22.73 25.80
C LEU A 32 -23.77 -22.44 24.70
N GLY A 33 -24.42 -23.50 24.21
CA GLY A 33 -25.30 -23.45 23.04
C GLY A 33 -25.04 -24.61 22.07
N ILE A 34 -25.23 -25.85 22.54
CA ILE A 34 -25.15 -27.06 21.71
C ILE A 34 -26.28 -26.99 20.66
N ASN A 35 -26.00 -26.42 19.48
CA ASN A 35 -26.64 -26.61 18.16
C ASN A 35 -26.55 -25.40 17.21
N GLU A 36 -25.95 -24.26 17.60
CA GLU A 36 -25.83 -23.11 16.69
C GLU A 36 -24.64 -23.27 15.74
N THR A 37 -24.93 -23.41 14.45
CA THR A 37 -23.91 -23.34 13.39
C THR A 37 -23.61 -21.88 13.08
N PHE A 38 -22.38 -21.44 13.34
CA PHE A 38 -21.92 -20.10 12.97
C PHE A 38 -22.02 -19.86 11.47
N SER A 39 -22.49 -18.67 11.12
CA SER A 39 -22.64 -18.17 9.76
C SER A 39 -21.90 -16.84 9.57
N ILE A 40 -21.67 -16.47 8.31
CA ILE A 40 -21.12 -15.16 7.97
C ILE A 40 -22.08 -14.06 8.44
N GLY A 41 -21.57 -13.07 9.16
CA GLY A 41 -22.34 -11.99 9.75
C GLY A 41 -22.67 -12.18 11.24
N ASP A 42 -22.45 -13.38 11.79
CA ASP A 42 -22.70 -13.63 13.22
C ASP A 42 -21.64 -12.96 14.09
N TYR A 43 -22.09 -12.46 15.25
CA TYR A 43 -21.21 -12.03 16.32
C TYR A 43 -20.85 -13.21 17.21
N CYS A 44 -19.57 -13.29 17.57
CA CYS A 44 -19.03 -14.37 18.40
C CYS A 44 -18.07 -13.82 19.45
N VAL A 45 -17.58 -14.72 20.31
CA VAL A 45 -16.39 -14.53 21.13
C VAL A 45 -15.34 -15.52 20.67
N CYS A 46 -14.12 -15.03 20.42
CA CYS A 46 -12.99 -15.86 20.02
C CYS A 46 -11.83 -15.78 21.03
N PRO A 47 -11.16 -16.90 21.34
CA PRO A 47 -10.01 -16.92 22.24
C PRO A 47 -8.71 -16.53 21.51
N SER A 48 -7.77 -15.83 22.17
CA SER A 48 -6.38 -15.71 21.69
C SER A 48 -5.57 -16.97 22.00
N HIS A 49 -4.36 -17.03 21.43
CA HIS A 49 -3.34 -18.00 21.82
C HIS A 49 -2.94 -17.93 23.31
N SER A 50 -3.16 -16.78 23.97
CA SER A 50 -2.86 -16.56 25.39
C SER A 50 -4.07 -16.73 26.31
N GLN A 51 -5.19 -17.25 25.80
CA GLN A 51 -6.45 -17.46 26.53
C GLN A 51 -7.22 -16.19 26.94
N ASP A 52 -6.92 -15.06 26.31
CA ASP A 52 -7.80 -13.88 26.38
C ASP A 52 -9.00 -14.06 25.44
N TRP A 53 -10.10 -13.37 25.70
CA TRP A 53 -11.32 -13.46 24.91
C TRP A 53 -11.67 -12.11 24.25
N TYR A 54 -12.14 -12.18 23.01
CA TYR A 54 -12.43 -10.98 22.20
C TYR A 54 -13.80 -11.10 21.54
N ARG A 55 -14.54 -9.98 21.48
CA ARG A 55 -15.74 -9.90 20.64
C ARG A 55 -15.33 -9.89 19.17
N GLY A 56 -16.02 -10.71 18.38
CA GLY A 56 -15.72 -10.94 16.98
C GLY A 56 -16.96 -10.82 16.10
N LEU A 57 -16.73 -10.49 14.83
CA LEU A 57 -17.71 -10.57 13.75
C LEU A 57 -17.17 -11.53 12.69
N ILE A 58 -17.93 -12.56 12.35
CA ILE A 58 -17.52 -13.55 11.35
C ILE A 58 -17.65 -12.94 9.96
N ARG A 59 -16.53 -12.75 9.27
CA ARG A 59 -16.48 -12.18 7.91
C ARG A 59 -16.47 -13.25 6.82
N HIS A 60 -15.95 -14.43 7.12
CA HIS A 60 -15.84 -15.54 6.20
C HIS A 60 -15.68 -16.86 6.98
N ILE A 61 -16.11 -17.98 6.41
CA ILE A 61 -15.82 -19.33 6.91
C ILE A 61 -15.34 -20.15 5.71
N ASP A 62 -14.14 -20.73 5.82
CA ASP A 62 -13.58 -21.57 4.75
C ASP A 62 -14.18 -22.99 4.73
N SER A 63 -13.84 -23.76 3.69
CA SER A 63 -14.31 -25.13 3.52
C SER A 63 -13.88 -26.09 4.62
N ASN A 64 -12.86 -25.72 5.41
CA ASN A 64 -12.34 -26.51 6.52
C ASN A 64 -12.99 -26.12 7.86
N GLY A 65 -13.93 -25.18 7.86
CA GLY A 65 -14.58 -24.69 9.07
C GLY A 65 -13.74 -23.70 9.87
N THR A 66 -12.74 -23.04 9.25
CA THR A 66 -11.99 -21.94 9.88
C THR A 66 -12.67 -20.62 9.56
N ALA A 67 -13.05 -19.89 10.60
CA ALA A 67 -13.66 -18.57 10.49
C ALA A 67 -12.59 -17.47 10.47
N ALA A 68 -12.74 -16.50 9.57
CA ALA A 68 -12.04 -15.22 9.65
C ALA A 68 -12.87 -14.27 10.53
N VAL A 69 -12.44 -14.10 11.77
CA VAL A 69 -13.12 -13.33 12.80
C VAL A 69 -12.50 -11.94 12.89
N PHE A 70 -13.26 -10.91 12.54
CA PHE A 70 -12.87 -9.52 12.74
C PHE A 70 -13.12 -9.12 14.19
N LYS A 71 -12.05 -8.83 14.95
CA LYS A 71 -12.18 -8.41 16.36
C LYS A 71 -12.69 -6.98 16.42
N ILE A 72 -13.97 -6.81 16.72
CA ILE A 72 -14.67 -5.51 16.61
C ILE A 72 -14.11 -4.43 17.54
N ASP A 73 -13.39 -4.85 18.58
CA ASP A 73 -12.76 -3.96 19.55
C ASP A 73 -11.31 -3.63 19.22
N TYR A 74 -10.67 -4.30 18.26
CA TYR A 74 -9.24 -4.12 17.95
C TYR A 74 -8.97 -3.82 16.48
N GLY A 75 -9.82 -4.32 15.58
CA GLY A 75 -9.75 -4.05 14.14
C GLY A 75 -8.89 -5.02 13.34
N ASP A 76 -8.20 -5.96 13.98
CA ASP A 76 -7.48 -7.04 13.30
C ASP A 76 -8.34 -8.30 13.14
N VAL A 77 -7.97 -9.13 12.17
CA VAL A 77 -8.67 -10.38 11.84
C VAL A 77 -7.88 -11.55 12.41
N GLN A 78 -8.58 -12.44 13.10
CA GLN A 78 -8.05 -13.69 13.61
C GLN A 78 -8.71 -14.87 12.88
N TYR A 79 -7.91 -15.85 12.47
CA TYR A 79 -8.41 -17.09 11.88
C TYR A 79 -8.57 -18.15 12.96
N THR A 80 -9.80 -18.60 13.19
CA THR A 80 -10.14 -19.48 14.31
C THR A 80 -11.10 -20.58 13.84
N PRO A 81 -10.79 -21.87 14.07
CA PRO A 81 -11.75 -22.95 13.84
C PRO A 81 -13.07 -22.69 14.57
N THR A 82 -14.20 -22.86 13.89
CA THR A 82 -15.54 -22.53 14.42
C THR A 82 -15.86 -23.25 15.73
N GLN A 83 -15.30 -24.44 15.94
CA GLN A 83 -15.45 -25.21 17.18
C GLN A 83 -14.86 -24.52 18.44
N PHE A 84 -13.97 -23.54 18.26
CA PHE A 84 -13.40 -22.76 19.36
C PHE A 84 -14.09 -21.41 19.57
N LEU A 85 -15.08 -21.08 18.74
CA LEU A 85 -15.88 -19.87 18.89
C LEU A 85 -17.03 -20.11 19.88
N GLN A 86 -17.42 -19.05 20.57
CA GLN A 86 -18.58 -19.04 21.46
C GLN A 86 -19.60 -17.98 20.98
N PRO A 87 -20.91 -18.20 21.15
CA PRO A 87 -21.90 -17.16 20.89
C PRO A 87 -21.65 -15.93 21.76
N LEU A 88 -21.83 -14.73 21.20
CA LEU A 88 -21.70 -13.49 21.96
C LEU A 88 -22.90 -13.31 22.90
N HIS A 89 -22.67 -13.36 24.21
CA HIS A 89 -23.73 -13.17 25.20
C HIS A 89 -24.31 -11.76 25.11
N LYS A 90 -25.64 -11.63 25.23
CA LYS A 90 -26.37 -10.37 25.02
C LYS A 90 -25.93 -9.22 25.94
N ILE A 91 -25.36 -9.54 27.11
CA ILE A 91 -24.81 -8.51 28.00
C ILE A 91 -23.67 -7.72 27.34
N PHE A 92 -22.91 -8.37 26.45
CA PHE A 92 -21.78 -7.79 25.73
C PHE A 92 -22.18 -7.12 24.41
N THR A 93 -23.48 -7.08 24.04
CA THR A 93 -23.95 -6.39 22.83
C THR A 93 -24.36 -4.94 23.10
N VAL A 94 -24.39 -4.51 24.36
CA VAL A 94 -24.78 -3.15 24.76
C VAL A 94 -23.72 -2.12 24.37
N GLN A 95 -22.44 -2.50 24.42
CA GLN A 95 -21.34 -1.64 24.04
C GLN A 95 -21.07 -1.74 22.53
N PRO A 96 -20.87 -0.63 21.80
CA PRO A 96 -20.43 -0.70 20.41
C PRO A 96 -19.02 -1.27 20.30
N GLY A 97 -18.60 -1.67 19.10
CA GLY A 97 -17.21 -2.01 18.83
C GLY A 97 -16.28 -0.82 19.14
N LEU A 98 -15.19 -1.07 19.86
CA LEU A 98 -14.32 -0.02 20.38
C LEU A 98 -13.19 0.40 19.43
N ALA A 99 -13.01 -0.32 18.32
CA ALA A 99 -12.06 0.04 17.28
C ALA A 99 -12.68 1.01 16.26
N PHE A 100 -12.09 2.19 16.13
CA PHE A 100 -12.45 3.15 15.11
C PHE A 100 -11.73 2.84 13.80
N HIS A 101 -12.47 2.51 12.75
CA HIS A 101 -11.91 2.30 11.42
C HIS A 101 -11.55 3.64 10.76
N CYS A 102 -10.26 3.87 10.51
CA CYS A 102 -9.73 5.17 10.11
C CYS A 102 -8.85 5.14 8.87
N SER A 103 -8.82 6.26 8.15
CA SER A 103 -7.82 6.62 7.13
C SER A 103 -7.28 8.04 7.37
N LEU A 104 -6.06 8.31 6.92
CA LEU A 104 -5.52 9.67 6.92
C LEU A 104 -6.29 10.53 5.92
N ALA A 105 -6.82 11.66 6.36
CA ALA A 105 -7.47 12.65 5.51
C ALA A 105 -6.47 13.33 4.54
N ASN A 106 -6.96 13.74 3.38
CA ASN A 106 -6.22 14.48 2.33
C ASN A 106 -4.97 13.79 1.76
N LEU A 107 -4.76 12.52 2.07
CA LEU A 107 -3.60 11.76 1.63
C LEU A 107 -3.86 11.12 0.26
N ILE A 108 -2.98 11.39 -0.70
CA ILE A 108 -3.00 10.71 -2.00
C ILE A 108 -2.51 9.28 -1.83
N LYS A 109 -3.41 8.32 -2.08
CA LYS A 109 -3.08 6.90 -2.01
C LYS A 109 -2.56 6.45 -3.38
N PRO A 110 -1.39 5.80 -3.46
CA PRO A 110 -1.00 5.11 -4.69
C PRO A 110 -2.03 4.04 -5.07
N VAL A 111 -2.23 3.80 -6.36
CA VAL A 111 -3.27 2.88 -6.86
C VAL A 111 -3.11 1.47 -6.27
N ASP A 112 -1.88 0.97 -6.22
CA ASP A 112 -1.54 -0.37 -5.70
C ASP A 112 -1.39 -0.41 -4.17
N GLY A 113 -1.71 0.69 -3.48
CA GLY A 113 -1.53 0.83 -2.05
C GLY A 113 -0.14 1.35 -1.64
N TRP A 114 0.05 1.46 -0.33
CA TRP A 114 1.31 1.92 0.24
C TRP A 114 2.33 0.79 0.24
N PRO A 115 3.62 1.07 -0.06
CA PRO A 115 4.69 0.10 0.15
C PRO A 115 4.71 -0.39 1.61
N LEU A 116 5.04 -1.67 1.81
CA LEU A 116 5.04 -2.27 3.16
C LEU A 116 5.95 -1.53 4.14
N ASP A 117 7.10 -1.06 3.70
CA ASP A 117 8.02 -0.28 4.53
C ASP A 117 7.42 1.06 5.00
N VAL A 118 6.64 1.72 4.14
CA VAL A 118 5.89 2.93 4.51
C VAL A 118 4.79 2.60 5.53
N ILE A 119 4.14 1.44 5.39
CA ILE A 119 3.16 0.95 6.36
C ILE A 119 3.82 0.60 7.70
N GLU A 120 4.97 -0.07 7.69
CA GLU A 120 5.75 -0.40 8.89
C GLU A 120 6.20 0.86 9.63
N GLU A 121 6.71 1.86 8.91
CA GLU A 121 7.10 3.16 9.45
C GLU A 121 5.90 3.89 10.07
N PHE A 122 4.75 3.87 9.38
CA PHE A 122 3.50 4.41 9.90
C PHE A 122 3.10 3.75 11.22
N CYS A 123 3.04 2.41 11.25
CA CYS A 123 2.70 1.64 12.45
C CYS A 123 3.65 1.95 13.61
N SER A 124 4.97 2.01 13.35
CA SER A 124 5.98 2.32 14.36
C SER A 124 5.77 3.69 15.01
N ARG A 125 5.42 4.71 14.22
CA ARG A 125 5.12 6.06 14.73
C ARG A 125 3.82 6.10 15.55
N LEU A 126 2.81 5.34 15.13
CA LEU A 126 1.57 5.24 15.87
C LEU A 126 1.75 4.56 17.24
N SER A 127 2.65 3.57 17.34
CA SER A 127 2.86 2.80 18.57
C SER A 127 3.76 3.47 19.61
N THR A 128 4.56 4.47 19.22
CA THR A 128 5.61 5.06 20.07
C THR A 128 5.22 6.40 20.70
N THR A 129 4.09 6.98 20.31
CA THR A 129 3.72 8.35 20.71
C THR A 129 2.26 8.46 21.16
N PHE A 130 1.97 9.43 22.01
CA PHE A 130 0.59 9.85 22.25
C PHE A 130 0.11 10.68 21.06
N LEU A 131 -1.02 10.29 20.49
CA LEU A 131 -1.57 10.89 19.29
C LEU A 131 -2.84 11.69 19.59
N TYR A 132 -3.05 12.78 18.86
CA TYR A 132 -4.35 13.41 18.73
C TYR A 132 -4.91 13.07 17.35
N ALA A 133 -6.06 12.42 17.31
CA ALA A 133 -6.82 12.22 16.09
C ALA A 133 -7.98 13.22 16.04
N LYS A 134 -7.98 14.09 15.02
CA LYS A 134 -9.08 14.99 14.72
C LYS A 134 -9.92 14.38 13.62
N PHE A 135 -11.21 14.18 13.89
CA PHE A 135 -12.17 13.75 12.88
C PHE A 135 -12.36 14.85 11.84
N MET A 136 -12.23 14.48 10.56
CA MET A 136 -12.34 15.40 9.43
C MET A 136 -13.61 15.11 8.63
N ASN A 137 -13.86 13.84 8.30
CA ASN A 137 -15.01 13.43 7.49
C ASN A 137 -15.33 11.94 7.68
N TYR A 138 -16.53 11.51 7.30
CA TYR A 138 -16.93 10.09 7.26
C TYR A 138 -17.10 9.63 5.82
N ASN A 139 -16.47 8.51 5.48
CA ASN A 139 -16.59 7.85 4.18
C ASN A 139 -17.67 6.77 4.27
N GLU A 140 -18.90 7.09 3.88
CA GLU A 140 -20.05 6.18 3.96
C GLU A 140 -19.85 4.89 3.16
N VAL A 141 -19.17 4.97 2.00
CA VAL A 141 -18.94 3.82 1.11
C VAL A 141 -18.01 2.79 1.75
N ARG A 142 -16.99 3.25 2.47
CA ARG A 142 -15.98 2.38 3.11
C ARG A 142 -16.20 2.17 4.60
N ASP A 143 -17.24 2.79 5.16
CA ASP A 143 -17.52 2.84 6.59
C ASP A 143 -16.24 3.17 7.39
N MET A 144 -15.67 4.36 7.12
CA MET A 144 -14.40 4.77 7.74
C MET A 144 -14.36 6.26 8.07
N LEU A 145 -13.67 6.59 9.16
CA LEU A 145 -13.39 7.96 9.57
C LEU A 145 -12.11 8.46 8.88
N GLU A 146 -12.21 9.59 8.19
CA GLU A 146 -11.05 10.34 7.71
C GLU A 146 -10.55 11.24 8.83
N VAL A 147 -9.31 11.04 9.25
CA VAL A 147 -8.71 11.69 10.41
C VAL A 147 -7.42 12.43 10.07
N GLU A 148 -7.21 13.54 10.76
CA GLU A 148 -5.89 14.16 10.88
C GLU A 148 -5.23 13.67 12.17
N ILE A 149 -4.03 13.09 12.07
CA ILE A 149 -3.27 12.60 13.22
C ILE A 149 -2.11 13.54 13.49
N THR A 150 -2.02 14.03 14.72
CA THR A 150 -0.93 14.88 15.19
C THR A 150 -0.21 14.20 16.34
N GLU A 151 1.11 14.09 16.24
CA GLU A 151 1.95 13.64 17.35
C GLU A 151 1.95 14.70 18.46
N LYS A 152 1.59 14.31 19.70
CA LYS A 152 1.44 15.25 20.83
C LYS A 152 2.73 15.98 21.20
N THR A 153 3.87 15.30 21.10
CA THR A 153 5.18 15.81 21.52
C THR A 153 5.76 16.79 20.51
N SER A 154 5.75 16.42 19.22
CA SER A 154 6.34 17.21 18.13
C SER A 154 5.37 18.22 17.52
N LYS A 155 4.04 18.05 17.75
CA LYS A 155 2.95 18.76 17.05
C LYS A 155 3.03 18.62 15.53
N ILE A 156 3.72 17.60 15.02
CA ILE A 156 3.80 17.30 13.60
C ILE A 156 2.53 16.56 13.19
N SER A 157 1.88 17.06 12.14
CA SER A 157 0.77 16.37 11.47
C SER A 157 1.36 15.22 10.66
N LEU A 158 1.02 13.98 11.03
CA LEU A 158 1.40 12.78 10.28
C LEU A 158 0.87 12.85 8.85
N ASN A 159 -0.32 13.44 8.65
CA ASN A 159 -0.89 13.59 7.31
C ASN A 159 0.04 14.40 6.39
N ASN A 160 0.52 15.55 6.88
CA ASN A 160 1.41 16.41 6.10
C ASN A 160 2.76 15.74 5.84
N ASP A 161 3.33 15.10 6.87
CA ASP A 161 4.59 14.38 6.72
C ASP A 161 4.47 13.25 5.70
N PHE A 162 3.40 12.45 5.75
CA PHE A 162 3.17 11.39 4.77
C PHE A 162 2.91 11.94 3.36
N GLN A 163 2.10 13.00 3.25
CA GLN A 163 1.77 13.61 1.96
C GLN A 163 3.00 14.23 1.27
N HIS A 164 3.92 14.81 2.03
CA HIS A 164 5.10 15.46 1.47
C HIS A 164 6.32 14.55 1.41
N HIS A 165 6.67 13.88 2.50
CA HIS A 165 7.89 13.09 2.60
C HIS A 165 7.72 11.70 1.97
N GLN A 166 6.67 10.96 2.33
CA GLN A 166 6.51 9.58 1.86
C GLN A 166 6.17 9.54 0.37
N ILE A 167 5.32 10.44 -0.13
CA ILE A 167 5.07 10.58 -1.59
C ILE A 167 6.36 10.92 -2.35
N GLN A 168 7.18 11.85 -1.85
CA GLN A 168 8.43 12.20 -2.50
C GLN A 168 9.41 11.00 -2.55
N ARG A 169 9.36 10.11 -1.55
CA ARG A 169 10.14 8.87 -1.57
C ARG A 169 9.68 7.93 -2.68
N LEU A 170 8.39 7.89 -3.03
CA LEU A 170 7.89 7.03 -4.12
C LEU A 170 8.33 7.50 -5.52
N ILE A 171 8.66 8.78 -5.66
CA ILE A 171 9.03 9.39 -6.94
C ILE A 171 10.50 9.09 -7.24
N LEU A 172 10.77 8.65 -8.47
CA LEU A 172 12.14 8.47 -8.95
C LEU A 172 12.86 9.83 -8.98
N PRO A 173 14.03 9.99 -8.33
CA PRO A 173 14.76 11.25 -8.37
C PRO A 173 15.25 11.54 -9.79
N THR A 174 14.71 12.58 -10.40
CA THR A 174 14.98 12.94 -11.81
C THR A 174 16.18 13.86 -11.97
N ASN A 175 16.57 14.54 -10.89
CA ASN A 175 17.76 15.39 -10.86
C ASN A 175 19.07 14.59 -10.72
N ASP A 176 19.00 13.29 -10.43
CA ASP A 176 20.20 12.47 -10.24
C ASP A 176 20.69 11.86 -11.55
N LYS A 177 21.57 12.58 -12.25
CA LYS A 177 22.12 12.17 -13.55
C LYS A 177 22.88 10.83 -13.51
N LEU A 178 23.37 10.39 -12.34
CA LEU A 178 24.08 9.12 -12.24
C LEU A 178 23.13 7.94 -12.42
N LEU A 179 21.90 8.03 -11.91
CA LEU A 179 20.88 7.01 -12.08
C LEU A 179 20.62 6.68 -13.56
N TYR A 180 20.43 7.73 -14.37
CA TYR A 180 20.10 7.61 -15.80
C TYR A 180 21.30 7.26 -16.68
N LYS A 181 22.52 7.23 -16.11
CA LYS A 181 23.73 6.79 -16.82
C LYS A 181 23.78 5.27 -16.98
N TYR A 182 23.30 4.53 -15.99
CA TYR A 182 23.47 3.08 -15.91
C TYR A 182 22.28 2.29 -16.44
N ILE A 183 21.16 2.95 -16.71
CA ILE A 183 19.90 2.30 -17.08
C ILE A 183 19.40 2.96 -18.36
N PRO A 184 19.32 2.22 -19.49
CA PRO A 184 18.59 2.71 -20.64
C PRO A 184 17.11 2.79 -20.28
N PHE A 185 16.41 3.86 -20.67
CA PHE A 185 14.96 3.99 -20.50
C PHE A 185 14.27 4.01 -21.85
N GLU A 186 13.09 3.41 -21.92
CA GLU A 186 12.18 3.60 -23.04
C GLU A 186 11.85 5.09 -23.21
N LYS A 187 11.61 5.50 -24.46
CA LYS A 187 11.35 6.90 -24.81
C LYS A 187 10.03 7.01 -25.56
N LEU A 188 9.27 8.04 -25.23
CA LEU A 188 8.13 8.45 -26.05
C LEU A 188 8.64 9.18 -27.28
N ASP A 189 7.95 9.00 -28.40
CA ASP A 189 8.20 9.80 -29.59
C ASP A 189 7.67 11.22 -29.39
N CYS A 190 8.53 12.22 -29.55
CA CYS A 190 8.18 13.63 -29.41
C CYS A 190 7.45 14.18 -30.65
N ASN A 191 7.51 13.51 -31.79
CA ASN A 191 7.01 14.00 -33.08
C ASN A 191 5.65 13.43 -33.46
N GLN A 192 5.15 12.43 -32.73
CA GLN A 192 3.86 11.81 -33.00
C GLN A 192 3.15 11.34 -31.72
N PRO A 193 1.83 11.12 -31.76
CA PRO A 193 1.10 10.55 -30.64
C PRO A 193 1.55 9.12 -30.33
N ASN A 194 1.64 8.79 -29.05
CA ASN A 194 2.07 7.47 -28.56
C ASN A 194 0.87 6.72 -27.97
N GLN A 195 0.73 5.43 -28.28
CA GLN A 195 -0.25 4.56 -27.63
C GLN A 195 0.34 4.03 -26.32
N ILE A 196 -0.24 4.44 -25.20
CA ILE A 196 0.28 4.16 -23.87
C ILE A 196 -0.75 3.49 -22.98
N ARG A 197 -0.26 2.93 -21.88
CA ARG A 197 -1.05 2.41 -20.78
C ARG A 197 -0.53 2.94 -19.46
N LEU A 198 -1.43 3.24 -18.53
CA LEU A 198 -1.04 3.57 -17.16
C LEU A 198 -0.40 2.34 -16.52
N LEU A 199 0.80 2.52 -15.98
CA LEU A 199 1.56 1.49 -15.29
C LEU A 199 1.43 1.64 -13.78
N TYR A 200 1.73 2.84 -13.29
CA TYR A 200 1.69 3.17 -11.88
C TYR A 200 1.33 4.64 -11.73
N TYR A 201 0.50 4.97 -10.75
CA TYR A 201 0.00 6.32 -10.54
C TYR A 201 0.23 6.77 -9.11
N ILE A 202 0.88 7.93 -8.98
CA ILE A 202 1.06 8.63 -7.73
C ILE A 202 0.14 9.85 -7.73
N ASN A 203 0.37 10.80 -8.65
CA ASN A 203 -0.45 12.01 -8.79
C ASN A 203 -0.36 12.55 -10.24
N PRO A 204 -1.14 13.57 -10.63
CA PRO A 204 -1.13 14.08 -12.00
C PRO A 204 0.23 14.63 -12.47
N SER A 205 1.11 14.99 -11.54
CA SER A 205 2.48 15.44 -11.84
C SER A 205 3.52 14.32 -11.82
N HIS A 206 3.16 13.12 -11.39
CA HIS A 206 4.04 11.96 -11.31
C HIS A 206 3.25 10.67 -11.50
N PHE A 207 3.35 10.13 -12.71
CA PHE A 207 2.81 8.81 -13.03
C PHE A 207 3.71 8.13 -14.06
N TYR A 208 3.54 6.83 -14.21
CA TYR A 208 4.36 6.01 -15.09
C TYR A 208 3.46 5.35 -16.11
N VAL A 209 3.95 5.31 -17.33
CA VAL A 209 3.27 4.66 -18.45
C VAL A 209 4.20 3.64 -19.08
N TYR A 210 3.63 2.72 -19.84
CA TYR A 210 4.40 1.90 -20.77
C TYR A 210 3.80 1.98 -22.17
N LEU A 211 4.63 1.83 -23.19
CA LEU A 211 4.19 1.76 -24.58
C LEU A 211 3.38 0.48 -24.81
N ARG A 212 2.19 0.62 -25.39
CA ARG A 212 1.24 -0.50 -25.57
C ARG A 212 1.89 -1.70 -26.28
N ASP A 213 2.69 -1.44 -27.30
CA ASP A 213 3.28 -2.47 -28.16
C ASP A 213 4.35 -3.30 -27.43
N ASN A 214 4.85 -2.80 -26.29
CA ASN A 214 5.88 -3.49 -25.50
C ASN A 214 5.32 -4.57 -24.56
N ILE A 215 3.99 -4.79 -24.49
CA ILE A 215 3.39 -5.74 -23.53
C ILE A 215 3.89 -7.17 -23.70
N ASN A 216 4.08 -7.64 -24.93
CA ASN A 216 4.55 -9.00 -25.20
C ASN A 216 6.05 -9.13 -24.86
N SER A 217 6.84 -8.12 -25.19
CA SER A 217 8.25 -8.02 -24.83
C SER A 217 8.45 -8.01 -23.32
N TYR A 218 7.59 -7.30 -22.57
CA TYR A 218 7.59 -7.31 -21.11
C TYR A 218 7.30 -8.69 -20.54
N LYS A 219 6.24 -9.36 -21.02
CA LYS A 219 5.89 -10.72 -20.58
C LYS A 219 7.03 -11.71 -20.81
N ALA A 220 7.70 -11.63 -21.96
CA ALA A 220 8.87 -12.44 -22.26
C ALA A 220 10.04 -12.11 -21.32
N LEU A 221 10.36 -10.82 -21.15
CA LEU A 221 11.41 -10.36 -20.24
C LEU A 221 11.18 -10.86 -18.80
N GLN A 222 9.95 -10.75 -18.30
CA GLN A 222 9.60 -11.18 -16.95
C GLN A 222 9.80 -12.68 -16.76
N LYS A 223 9.37 -13.48 -17.75
CA LYS A 223 9.53 -14.94 -17.76
C LYS A 223 11.00 -15.34 -17.77
N ASP A 224 11.78 -14.76 -18.69
CA ASP A 224 13.21 -15.05 -18.84
C ASP A 224 13.98 -14.65 -17.58
N LEU A 225 13.64 -13.51 -16.98
CA LEU A 225 14.24 -13.05 -15.72
C LEU A 225 13.96 -14.02 -14.58
N GLN A 226 12.70 -14.49 -14.42
CA GLN A 226 12.39 -15.48 -13.38
C GLN A 226 13.26 -16.73 -13.51
N GLN A 227 13.41 -17.22 -14.75
CA GLN A 227 14.20 -18.42 -15.02
C GLN A 227 15.69 -18.19 -14.72
N ALA A 228 16.25 -17.06 -15.15
CA ALA A 228 17.65 -16.73 -14.92
C ALA A 228 17.98 -16.60 -13.42
N MET A 229 17.03 -16.16 -12.59
CA MET A 229 17.25 -15.91 -11.17
C MET A 229 17.17 -17.14 -10.26
N GLN A 230 16.63 -18.28 -10.73
CA GLN A 230 16.38 -19.47 -9.90
C GLN A 230 17.61 -19.97 -9.12
N ASN A 231 18.80 -19.91 -9.73
CA ASN A 231 20.06 -20.38 -9.13
C ASN A 231 21.03 -19.25 -8.79
N SER A 232 20.55 -18.01 -8.78
CA SER A 232 21.38 -16.83 -8.54
C SER A 232 21.69 -16.66 -7.05
N ARG A 233 22.89 -16.16 -6.74
CA ARG A 233 23.35 -15.94 -5.36
C ARG A 233 23.18 -14.48 -4.92
N PRO A 234 22.89 -14.21 -3.64
CA PRO A 234 22.83 -12.85 -3.11
C PRO A 234 24.06 -12.03 -3.47
N ILE A 235 23.84 -10.74 -3.73
CA ILE A 235 24.95 -9.82 -3.98
C ILE A 235 25.78 -9.61 -2.71
N ALA A 236 27.11 -9.64 -2.83
CA ALA A 236 28.01 -9.50 -1.68
C ALA A 236 28.26 -8.03 -1.27
N SER A 237 28.33 -7.12 -2.23
CA SER A 237 28.67 -5.71 -2.00
C SER A 237 27.82 -4.80 -2.89
N PRO A 238 26.57 -4.53 -2.49
CA PRO A 238 25.66 -3.66 -3.24
C PRO A 238 26.16 -2.21 -3.24
N THR A 239 26.08 -1.54 -4.38
CA THR A 239 26.41 -0.12 -4.51
C THR A 239 25.22 0.70 -4.98
N LYS A 240 25.17 1.97 -4.56
CA LYS A 240 24.13 2.89 -5.01
C LYS A 240 24.14 3.01 -6.53
N TYR A 241 22.96 2.98 -7.14
CA TYR A 241 22.69 3.00 -8.59
C TYR A 241 23.14 1.76 -9.37
N GLN A 242 23.54 0.69 -8.69
CA GLN A 242 23.81 -0.57 -9.34
C GLN A 242 22.51 -1.20 -9.88
N PRO A 243 22.47 -1.60 -11.16
CA PRO A 243 21.40 -2.43 -11.70
C PRO A 243 21.44 -3.83 -11.06
N VAL A 244 20.29 -4.28 -10.57
CA VAL A 244 20.13 -5.54 -9.84
C VAL A 244 18.82 -6.23 -10.23
N ALA A 245 18.72 -7.51 -9.93
CA ALA A 245 17.43 -8.17 -9.83
C ALA A 245 17.01 -8.18 -8.34
N ALA A 246 15.77 -7.77 -8.06
CA ALA A 246 15.24 -7.68 -6.70
C ALA A 246 13.90 -8.42 -6.61
N GLN A 247 13.68 -9.16 -5.52
CA GLN A 247 12.37 -9.75 -5.25
C GLN A 247 11.42 -8.76 -4.58
N ASP A 248 10.17 -8.77 -5.07
CA ASP A 248 9.04 -8.14 -4.40
C ASP A 248 8.49 -9.01 -3.25
N ASN A 249 7.42 -8.54 -2.60
CA ASN A 249 6.77 -9.23 -1.48
C ASN A 249 6.10 -10.55 -1.86
N HIS A 250 5.92 -10.79 -3.16
CA HIS A 250 5.36 -12.02 -3.71
C HIS A 250 6.45 -12.96 -4.24
N THR A 251 7.72 -12.70 -3.89
CA THR A 251 8.90 -13.47 -4.30
C THR A 251 9.20 -13.43 -5.80
N ILE A 252 8.59 -12.51 -6.53
CA ILE A 252 8.78 -12.34 -7.96
C ILE A 252 10.00 -11.46 -8.22
N TRP A 253 10.89 -11.90 -9.09
CA TRP A 253 12.08 -11.14 -9.47
C TRP A 253 11.74 -10.02 -10.44
N HIS A 254 12.28 -8.83 -10.22
CA HIS A 254 12.11 -7.69 -11.11
C HIS A 254 13.46 -7.04 -11.37
N ARG A 255 13.60 -6.38 -12.52
CA ARG A 255 14.76 -5.50 -12.74
C ARG A 255 14.60 -4.28 -11.86
N ALA A 256 15.67 -3.93 -11.19
CA ALA A 256 15.67 -2.82 -10.26
C ALA A 256 17.02 -2.10 -10.25
N VAL A 257 17.03 -0.96 -9.60
CA VAL A 257 18.24 -0.21 -9.28
C VAL A 257 18.28 0.12 -7.81
N ILE A 258 19.47 0.01 -7.22
CA ILE A 258 19.68 0.36 -5.82
C ILE A 258 19.60 1.88 -5.65
N MET A 259 18.67 2.34 -4.83
CA MET A 259 18.47 3.76 -4.53
C MET A 259 19.11 4.15 -3.21
N ASP A 260 18.96 3.33 -2.16
CA ASP A 260 19.51 3.60 -0.84
C ASP A 260 20.10 2.35 -0.22
N LEU A 261 21.26 2.52 0.41
CA LEU A 261 21.88 1.50 1.24
C LEU A 261 21.49 1.82 2.68
N ASN A 262 20.42 1.20 3.18
CA ASN A 262 20.04 1.33 4.59
C ASN A 262 20.71 0.19 5.38
N SER A 263 21.98 0.42 5.74
CA SER A 263 22.81 -0.55 6.46
C SER A 263 22.21 -0.99 7.80
N ASP A 264 21.46 -0.10 8.45
CA ASP A 264 21.04 -0.28 9.85
C ASP A 264 19.87 -1.26 9.97
N LEU A 265 19.11 -1.46 8.89
CA LEU A 265 17.90 -2.29 8.87
C LEU A 265 18.02 -3.57 8.03
N MET A 266 19.21 -3.90 7.51
CA MET A 266 19.41 -5.04 6.56
C MET A 266 18.47 -5.01 5.34
N LYS A 267 17.91 -3.84 5.03
CA LYS A 267 17.01 -3.57 3.91
C LYS A 267 17.68 -2.61 2.94
N ILE A 268 17.45 -2.81 1.65
CA ILE A 268 17.95 -1.94 0.59
C ILE A 268 16.76 -1.29 -0.11
N GLY A 269 16.84 0.03 -0.27
CA GLY A 269 15.89 0.77 -1.08
C GLY A 269 16.17 0.49 -2.54
N VAL A 270 15.21 -0.09 -3.26
CA VAL A 270 15.29 -0.37 -4.68
C VAL A 270 14.18 0.34 -5.44
N TYR A 271 14.43 0.61 -6.70
CA TYR A 271 13.42 1.11 -7.63
C TYR A 271 13.26 0.12 -8.78
N TYR A 272 12.06 -0.44 -8.93
CA TYR A 272 11.71 -1.37 -9.99
C TYR A 272 11.50 -0.62 -11.30
N ILE A 273 12.52 -0.68 -12.16
CA ILE A 273 12.61 0.14 -13.37
C ILE A 273 11.54 -0.19 -14.42
N ASP A 274 10.93 -1.36 -14.34
CA ASP A 274 9.85 -1.80 -15.24
C ASP A 274 8.45 -1.57 -14.67
N LEU A 275 8.34 -1.17 -13.40
CA LEU A 275 7.07 -0.95 -12.70
C LEU A 275 6.87 0.51 -12.28
N GLY A 276 7.95 1.29 -12.19
CA GLY A 276 7.91 2.67 -11.72
C GLY A 276 7.78 2.79 -10.20
N GLN A 277 7.99 1.70 -9.46
CA GLN A 277 7.72 1.59 -8.03
C GLN A 277 9.03 1.55 -7.22
N ARG A 278 9.06 2.28 -6.09
CA ARG A 278 10.14 2.19 -5.10
C ARG A 278 9.71 1.34 -3.92
N GLN A 279 10.61 0.53 -3.40
CA GLN A 279 10.37 -0.29 -2.21
C GLN A 279 11.66 -0.56 -1.45
N TYR A 280 11.57 -0.83 -0.15
CA TYR A 280 12.66 -1.48 0.59
C TYR A 280 12.47 -3.00 0.61
N THR A 281 13.50 -3.73 0.23
CA THR A 281 13.53 -5.20 0.23
C THR A 281 14.75 -5.71 1.03
N PRO A 282 14.70 -6.90 1.66
CA PRO A 282 15.85 -7.44 2.37
C PRO A 282 17.09 -7.58 1.47
N ILE A 283 18.28 -7.35 2.01
CA ILE A 283 19.55 -7.48 1.26
C ILE A 283 19.73 -8.87 0.62
N ASN A 284 19.24 -9.92 1.30
CA ASN A 284 19.27 -11.30 0.80
C ASN A 284 18.30 -11.57 -0.36
N SER A 285 17.46 -10.60 -0.73
CA SER A 285 16.49 -10.62 -1.83
C SER A 285 16.99 -9.85 -3.06
N ILE A 286 18.26 -9.43 -3.05
CA ILE A 286 18.95 -8.74 -4.16
C ILE A 286 19.96 -9.68 -4.83
N ARG A 287 20.03 -9.64 -6.15
CA ARG A 287 20.94 -10.44 -7.00
C ARG A 287 21.60 -9.54 -8.03
N LEU A 288 22.77 -9.94 -8.52
CA LEU A 288 23.34 -9.32 -9.71
C LEU A 288 22.39 -9.52 -10.89
N LEU A 289 22.10 -8.44 -11.62
CA LEU A 289 21.32 -8.51 -12.85
C LEU A 289 22.21 -9.07 -13.96
N PRO A 290 21.84 -10.17 -14.66
CA PRO A 290 22.64 -10.67 -15.76
C PRO A 290 22.72 -9.64 -16.89
N GLU A 291 23.85 -9.65 -17.60
CA GLU A 291 24.19 -8.61 -18.59
C GLU A 291 23.12 -8.52 -19.71
N GLU A 292 22.53 -9.64 -20.12
CA GLU A 292 21.47 -9.65 -21.13
C GLU A 292 20.19 -8.90 -20.72
N PHE A 293 19.99 -8.65 -19.42
CA PHE A 293 18.88 -7.87 -18.89
C PHE A 293 19.26 -6.41 -18.59
N GLN A 294 20.55 -6.09 -18.42
CA GLN A 294 21.02 -4.73 -18.13
C GLN A 294 20.88 -3.79 -19.34
N PHE A 295 21.09 -4.30 -20.55
CA PHE A 295 21.03 -3.50 -21.77
C PHE A 295 19.62 -3.30 -22.33
N LYS A 296 18.61 -4.02 -21.81
CA LYS A 296 17.23 -3.82 -22.23
C LYS A 296 16.70 -2.51 -21.62
N PRO A 297 16.00 -1.64 -22.37
CA PRO A 297 15.44 -0.41 -21.80
C PRO A 297 14.45 -0.68 -20.66
N ALA A 298 14.46 0.16 -19.63
CA ALA A 298 13.46 0.22 -18.57
C ALA A 298 12.10 0.59 -19.16
N LEU A 299 11.08 -0.18 -18.82
CA LEU A 299 9.76 -0.07 -19.45
C LEU A 299 8.88 1.02 -18.84
N ALA A 300 9.13 1.40 -17.58
CA ALA A 300 8.38 2.45 -16.91
C ALA A 300 8.86 3.82 -17.39
N ILE A 301 7.98 4.55 -18.06
CA ILE A 301 8.26 5.89 -18.58
C ILE A 301 7.60 6.92 -17.65
N PRO A 302 8.38 7.73 -16.91
CA PRO A 302 7.84 8.76 -16.03
C PRO A 302 7.25 9.91 -16.84
N CYS A 303 6.05 10.33 -16.46
CA CYS A 303 5.27 11.37 -17.11
C CYS A 303 4.64 12.31 -16.09
N ARG A 304 4.32 13.53 -16.54
CA ARG A 304 3.51 14.52 -15.83
C ARG A 304 2.54 15.20 -16.78
N LEU A 305 1.36 15.54 -16.30
CA LEU A 305 0.38 16.26 -17.12
C LEU A 305 0.82 17.70 -17.36
N TYR A 306 0.85 18.11 -18.62
CA TYR A 306 1.24 19.45 -19.02
C TYR A 306 0.27 20.51 -18.48
N LYS A 307 0.80 21.51 -17.77
CA LYS A 307 0.04 22.67 -17.20
C LYS A 307 -1.15 22.29 -16.30
N VAL A 308 -1.08 21.14 -15.63
CA VAL A 308 -2.09 20.71 -14.66
C VAL A 308 -1.55 20.92 -13.23
N TYR A 309 -2.36 21.55 -12.38
CA TYR A 309 -1.99 21.97 -11.03
C TYR A 309 -3.09 21.59 -10.00
N PRO A 310 -2.73 21.42 -8.71
CA PRO A 310 -3.71 21.24 -7.63
C PRO A 310 -4.71 22.41 -7.57
N MET A 311 -5.94 22.15 -7.12
CA MET A 311 -7.06 23.11 -7.19
C MET A 311 -6.76 24.44 -6.48
N ASN A 312 -5.96 24.40 -5.41
CA ASN A 312 -5.62 25.56 -4.58
C ASN A 312 -4.10 25.79 -4.46
N SER A 313 -3.32 25.35 -5.45
CA SER A 313 -1.88 25.52 -5.42
C SER A 313 -1.27 25.68 -6.80
N ASN A 314 -0.29 26.58 -6.92
CA ASN A 314 0.57 26.66 -8.11
C ASN A 314 1.79 25.73 -8.01
N ASP A 315 1.86 24.93 -6.95
CA ASP A 315 2.96 24.01 -6.66
C ASP A 315 2.51 22.57 -6.94
N GLN A 316 3.07 21.98 -8.00
CA GLN A 316 2.78 20.60 -8.44
C GLN A 316 3.22 19.51 -7.46
N SER A 317 3.89 19.86 -6.36
CA SER A 317 4.18 18.92 -5.26
C SER A 317 3.07 18.84 -4.20
N LYS A 318 2.07 19.74 -4.24
CA LYS A 318 1.06 19.92 -3.19
C LYS A 318 -0.31 19.34 -3.54
N TRP A 319 -0.33 18.30 -4.36
CA TRP A 319 -1.56 17.56 -4.65
C TRP A 319 -2.21 17.03 -3.36
N GLN A 320 -3.54 16.95 -3.35
CA GLN A 320 -4.36 16.38 -2.28
C GLN A 320 -5.36 15.37 -2.87
N SER A 321 -5.85 14.43 -2.04
CA SER A 321 -6.77 13.39 -2.52
C SER A 321 -8.12 13.93 -3.02
N ASN A 322 -8.52 15.11 -2.57
CA ASN A 322 -9.75 15.79 -2.99
C ASN A 322 -9.58 16.62 -4.28
N ASP A 323 -8.37 16.71 -4.85
CA ASP A 323 -8.17 17.33 -6.14
C ASP A 323 -8.93 16.54 -7.20
N ARG A 324 -9.91 17.18 -7.84
CA ARG A 324 -10.81 16.55 -8.82
C ARG A 324 -10.06 15.79 -9.91
N VAL A 325 -8.93 16.31 -10.38
CA VAL A 325 -8.09 15.67 -11.40
C VAL A 325 -7.59 14.31 -10.93
N HIS A 326 -7.24 14.15 -9.65
CA HIS A 326 -6.77 12.88 -9.11
C HIS A 326 -7.85 11.78 -9.22
N GLY A 327 -9.07 12.09 -8.80
CA GLY A 327 -10.21 11.16 -8.92
C GLY A 327 -10.60 10.88 -10.37
N GLU A 328 -10.65 11.91 -11.22
CA GLU A 328 -10.97 11.74 -12.63
C GLU A 328 -9.90 10.98 -13.40
N PHE A 329 -8.61 11.19 -13.10
CA PHE A 329 -7.51 10.52 -13.78
C PHE A 329 -7.61 9.01 -13.62
N ASN A 330 -7.75 8.52 -12.39
CA ASN A 330 -7.91 7.09 -12.13
C ASN A 330 -9.15 6.49 -12.80
N GLY A 331 -10.28 7.21 -12.79
CA GLY A 331 -11.52 6.73 -13.41
C GLY A 331 -11.55 6.78 -14.94
N ARG A 332 -10.74 7.66 -15.55
CA ARG A 332 -10.76 7.91 -16.99
C ARG A 332 -9.58 7.27 -17.75
N MET A 333 -8.49 6.95 -17.06
CA MET A 333 -7.37 6.21 -17.66
C MET A 333 -7.83 4.77 -17.95
N VAL A 334 -8.38 4.58 -19.14
CA VAL A 334 -8.74 3.27 -19.66
C VAL A 334 -7.51 2.49 -20.13
N ASN A 335 -7.69 1.21 -20.40
CA ASN A 335 -6.60 0.29 -20.75
C ASN A 335 -5.71 0.76 -21.91
N ASN A 336 -6.18 1.60 -22.84
CA ASN A 336 -5.35 2.19 -23.88
C ASN A 336 -5.72 3.66 -24.05
N VAL A 337 -4.76 4.57 -23.89
CA VAL A 337 -4.95 6.00 -24.19
C VAL A 337 -3.84 6.48 -25.11
N THR A 338 -4.11 7.55 -25.84
CA THR A 338 -3.10 8.21 -26.66
C THR A 338 -2.51 9.36 -25.87
N CYS A 339 -1.19 9.53 -25.89
CA CYS A 339 -0.57 10.73 -25.34
C CYS A 339 0.31 11.45 -26.37
N LYS A 340 0.33 12.77 -26.26
CA LYS A 340 1.22 13.64 -27.01
C LYS A 340 2.26 14.23 -26.06
N VAL A 341 3.52 14.16 -26.44
CA VAL A 341 4.61 14.83 -25.72
C VAL A 341 4.59 16.31 -26.08
N ILE A 342 4.48 17.17 -25.08
CA ILE A 342 4.51 18.63 -25.22
C ILE A 342 5.89 19.18 -24.83
N GLY A 343 6.57 18.51 -23.92
CA GLY A 343 7.89 18.90 -23.46
C GLY A 343 8.64 17.73 -22.83
N ASN A 344 9.95 17.89 -22.73
CA ASN A 344 10.83 17.01 -21.98
C ASN A 344 11.86 17.88 -21.26
N GLN A 345 11.40 18.67 -20.29
CA GLN A 345 12.22 19.73 -19.67
C GLN A 345 13.46 19.17 -18.96
N ASP A 346 13.36 17.95 -18.40
CA ASP A 346 14.40 17.38 -17.54
C ASP A 346 15.06 16.12 -18.14
N GLN A 347 14.87 15.86 -19.44
CA GLN A 347 15.33 14.67 -20.20
C GLN A 347 14.78 13.31 -19.73
N VAL A 348 14.16 13.27 -18.55
CA VAL A 348 13.69 12.08 -17.87
C VAL A 348 12.17 12.01 -17.85
N ILE A 349 11.50 13.06 -17.35
CA ILE A 349 10.03 13.12 -17.27
C ILE A 349 9.47 13.81 -18.51
N TYR A 350 8.49 13.18 -19.14
CA TYR A 350 7.76 13.78 -20.25
C TYR A 350 6.58 14.62 -19.74
N ASP A 351 6.51 15.87 -20.19
CA ASP A 351 5.30 16.69 -20.13
C ASP A 351 4.35 16.18 -21.22
N VAL A 352 3.21 15.63 -20.82
CA VAL A 352 2.27 15.00 -21.75
C VAL A 352 0.87 15.59 -21.65
N GLU A 353 0.20 15.64 -22.80
CA GLU A 353 -1.25 15.73 -22.90
C GLU A 353 -1.80 14.33 -23.20
N ILE A 354 -2.85 13.92 -22.49
CA ILE A 354 -3.47 12.61 -22.66
C ILE A 354 -4.85 12.80 -23.29
N ASP A 355 -5.05 12.16 -24.45
CA ASP A 355 -6.33 12.08 -25.11
C ASP A 355 -7.14 10.94 -24.51
N ILE A 356 -8.09 11.31 -23.66
CA ILE A 356 -9.03 10.39 -23.02
C ILE A 356 -10.22 10.18 -23.96
N PRO A 357 -10.59 8.94 -24.33
CA PRO A 357 -11.77 8.69 -25.15
C PRO A 357 -13.03 9.24 -24.47
N SER A 358 -13.86 9.96 -25.22
CA SER A 358 -15.06 10.63 -24.71
C SER A 358 -16.21 9.69 -24.30
N LYS A 359 -16.04 8.38 -24.49
CA LYS A 359 -16.97 7.33 -24.01
C LYS A 359 -16.18 6.18 -23.39
N LEU A 360 -16.49 5.86 -22.14
CA LEU A 360 -16.12 4.57 -21.54
C LEU A 360 -16.79 3.46 -22.37
N PRO A 361 -16.07 2.39 -22.76
CA PRO A 361 -16.64 1.27 -23.50
C PRO A 361 -17.70 0.51 -22.70
#